data_AF-A0A3R7WX52-F1
#
_entry.id   AF-A0A3R7WX52-F1
#
_cell.length_a   1.000
_cell.length_b   1.000
_cell.length_c   1.000
_cell.angle_alpha   90.00
_cell.angle_beta   90.00
_cell.angle_gamma   90.00
#
_symmetry.space_group_name_H-M   'P 1'
#
loop_
_entity.id
_entity.type
_entity.pdbx_description
1 polymer ?
#
loop_
_entity_poly.entity_id
_entity_poly.type
_entity_poly.pdbx_seq_one_letter_code
_entity_poly.pdbx_strand_id
1 'polypeptide(L)'
;MSSKRKQNDQAAMEAAIEACDNGSSIAAAAKLHHVPRTSLQRHLDQRWNDEPPQRPGPKPRVPTEVENDLFIWIAKMQTKGRPPTQAYIVNKANQLAKKLKRPVVSRHWYKSFQKRQPLLTTRMAQTINRSRNAVTSTNIEEFFTKIVATNIASNSPAIC
;
A
#
# COMPACT_ATOMS: atom_id res chain seq x y z
N MET A 1 -21.95 1.87 23.29
CA MET A 1 -20.79 1.02 23.62
C MET A 1 -20.29 0.33 22.37
N SER A 2 -19.06 0.58 21.92
CA SER A 2 -18.49 -0.14 20.78
C SER A 2 -18.01 -1.51 21.25
N SER A 3 -18.81 -2.56 21.01
CA SER A 3 -18.41 -3.93 21.35
C SER A 3 -17.22 -4.33 20.49
N LYS A 4 -16.13 -4.75 21.13
CA LYS A 4 -14.95 -5.27 20.45
C LYS A 4 -15.36 -6.57 19.75
N ARG A 5 -15.24 -6.62 18.42
CA ARG A 5 -15.52 -7.87 17.68
C ARG A 5 -14.62 -8.97 18.25
N LYS A 6 -15.18 -10.13 18.58
CA LYS A 6 -14.39 -11.31 18.92
C LYS A 6 -13.48 -11.62 17.73
N GLN A 7 -12.17 -11.54 17.98
CA GLN A 7 -11.17 -12.10 17.09
C GLN A 7 -11.34 -13.62 17.19
N ASN A 8 -11.74 -14.28 16.11
CA ASN A 8 -11.70 -15.74 16.08
C ASN A 8 -10.24 -16.15 15.82
N ASP A 9 -9.74 -17.10 16.59
CA ASP A 9 -8.44 -17.71 16.33
C ASP A 9 -8.50 -18.43 14.98
N GLN A 10 -7.63 -18.02 14.06
CA GLN A 10 -7.63 -18.52 12.68
C GLN A 10 -7.51 -20.05 12.64
N ALA A 11 -6.63 -20.62 13.47
CA ALA A 11 -6.43 -22.05 13.59
C ALA A 11 -7.69 -22.81 14.05
N ALA A 12 -8.48 -22.24 14.98
CA ALA A 12 -9.71 -22.86 15.45
C ALA A 12 -10.81 -22.84 14.37
N MET A 13 -10.83 -21.81 13.52
CA MET A 13 -11.75 -21.74 12.38
C MET A 13 -11.39 -22.77 11.30
N GLU A 14 -10.09 -22.93 11.00
CA GLU A 14 -9.62 -23.91 10.02
C GLU A 14 -9.93 -25.34 10.47
N ALA A 15 -9.67 -25.70 11.73
CA ALA A 15 -10.02 -27.01 12.28
C ALA A 15 -11.54 -27.27 12.23
N ALA A 16 -12.37 -26.23 12.45
CA ALA A 16 -13.82 -26.36 12.36
C ALA A 16 -14.33 -26.57 10.93
N ILE A 17 -13.66 -25.99 9.93
CA ILE A 17 -13.97 -26.20 8.51
C ILE A 17 -13.62 -27.65 8.13
N GLU A 18 -12.43 -28.13 8.52
CA GLU A 18 -12.02 -29.52 8.28
C GLU A 18 -12.97 -30.53 8.93
N ALA A 19 -13.44 -30.26 10.14
CA ALA A 19 -14.43 -31.10 10.80
C ALA A 19 -15.75 -31.21 10.02
N CYS A 20 -16.16 -30.12 9.34
CA CYS A 20 -17.36 -30.11 8.49
C CYS A 20 -17.12 -30.86 7.17
N ASP A 21 -15.93 -30.72 6.59
CA ASP A 21 -15.53 -31.50 5.41
C ASP A 21 -15.52 -33.01 5.71
N ASN A 22 -15.15 -33.40 6.94
CA ASN A 22 -15.19 -34.77 7.44
C ASN A 22 -16.60 -35.26 7.85
N GLY A 23 -17.65 -34.50 7.56
CA GLY A 23 -19.05 -34.90 7.76
C GLY A 23 -19.69 -34.47 9.08
N SER A 24 -19.00 -33.68 9.92
CA SER A 24 -19.62 -33.11 11.12
C SER A 24 -20.64 -32.04 10.75
N SER A 25 -21.74 -31.95 11.50
CA SER A 25 -22.67 -30.82 11.34
C SER A 25 -22.00 -29.51 11.74
N ILE A 26 -22.37 -28.40 11.07
CA ILE A 26 -21.88 -27.04 11.37
C ILE A 26 -22.07 -26.69 12.86
N ALA A 27 -23.17 -27.15 13.48
CA ALA A 27 -23.45 -26.92 14.89
C ALA A 27 -22.46 -27.64 15.81
N ALA A 28 -22.17 -28.91 15.51
CA ALA A 28 -21.25 -29.73 16.28
C ALA A 28 -19.81 -29.22 16.16
N ALA A 29 -19.35 -28.92 14.95
CA ALA A 29 -18.04 -28.35 14.69
C ALA A 29 -17.86 -26.98 15.37
N ALA A 30 -18.87 -26.10 15.27
CA ALA A 30 -18.82 -24.79 15.93
C ALA A 30 -18.70 -24.91 17.47
N LYS A 31 -19.43 -25.86 18.07
CA LYS A 31 -19.37 -26.11 19.51
C LYS A 31 -18.03 -26.71 19.93
N LEU A 32 -17.52 -27.67 19.16
CA LEU A 32 -16.26 -28.38 19.43
C LEU A 32 -15.05 -27.44 19.40
N HIS A 33 -14.99 -26.57 18.39
CA HIS A 33 -13.87 -25.65 18.17
C HIS A 33 -14.08 -24.27 18.78
N HIS A 34 -15.15 -24.07 19.56
CA HIS A 34 -15.49 -22.80 20.22
C HIS A 34 -15.58 -21.60 19.26
N VAL A 35 -15.98 -21.82 18.01
CA VAL A 35 -16.16 -20.77 17.01
C VAL A 35 -17.65 -20.39 16.86
N PRO A 36 -17.98 -19.13 16.57
CA PRO A 36 -19.35 -18.74 16.29
C PRO A 36 -19.90 -19.47 15.05
N ARG A 37 -21.02 -20.19 15.20
CA ARG A 37 -21.69 -20.93 14.12
C ARG A 37 -21.86 -20.09 12.85
N THR A 38 -22.32 -18.85 12.98
CA THR A 38 -22.57 -17.94 11.83
C THR A 38 -21.29 -17.57 11.09
N SER A 39 -20.14 -17.56 11.77
CA SER A 39 -18.86 -17.35 11.12
C SER A 39 -18.41 -18.60 10.38
N LEU A 40 -18.51 -19.77 11.01
CA LEU A 40 -18.19 -21.05 10.37
C LEU A 40 -19.02 -21.26 9.10
N GLN A 41 -20.34 -21.05 9.17
CA GLN A 41 -21.23 -21.13 8.02
C GLN A 41 -20.82 -20.17 6.89
N ARG A 42 -20.51 -18.91 7.20
CA ARG A 42 -20.02 -17.94 6.20
C ARG A 42 -18.72 -18.40 5.53
N HIS A 43 -17.79 -19.00 6.27
CA HIS A 43 -16.54 -19.52 5.71
C HIS A 43 -16.78 -20.73 4.79
N LEU A 44 -17.68 -21.62 5.18
CA LEU A 44 -18.08 -22.76 4.35
C LEU A 44 -18.79 -22.29 3.07
N ASP A 45 -19.74 -21.36 3.18
CA ASP A 45 -20.41 -20.78 2.02
C ASP A 45 -19.42 -20.12 1.05
N GLN A 46 -18.44 -19.37 1.56
CA GLN A 46 -17.37 -18.78 0.73
C GLN A 46 -16.56 -19.85 0.00
N ARG A 47 -16.21 -20.93 0.70
CA ARG A 47 -15.43 -22.03 0.12
C ARG A 47 -16.23 -22.84 -0.90
N TRP A 48 -17.49 -23.14 -0.63
CA TRP A 48 -18.35 -23.90 -1.55
C TRP A 48 -18.72 -23.13 -2.81
N ASN A 49 -18.75 -21.80 -2.75
CA ASN A 49 -19.01 -20.93 -3.90
C ASN A 49 -17.72 -20.44 -4.59
N ASP A 50 -16.54 -20.95 -4.20
CA ASP A 50 -15.23 -20.46 -4.67
C ASP A 50 -15.07 -18.93 -4.57
N GLU A 51 -15.75 -18.30 -3.60
CA GLU A 51 -15.67 -16.86 -3.38
C GLU A 51 -14.42 -16.52 -2.54
N PRO A 52 -13.57 -15.59 -3.01
CA PRO A 52 -12.42 -15.17 -2.23
C PRO A 52 -12.87 -14.51 -0.92
N PRO A 53 -12.11 -14.67 0.18
CA PRO A 53 -12.43 -14.06 1.47
C PRO A 53 -12.67 -12.54 1.33
N GLN A 54 -13.92 -12.13 1.48
CA GLN A 54 -14.25 -10.71 1.35
C GLN A 54 -13.82 -9.94 2.60
N ARG A 55 -13.13 -8.82 2.39
CA ARG A 55 -12.76 -7.91 3.48
C ARG A 55 -14.02 -7.39 4.18
N PRO A 56 -14.14 -7.52 5.50
CA PRO A 56 -15.25 -6.91 6.23
C PRO A 56 -15.22 -5.38 6.15
N GLY A 57 -16.37 -4.78 5.87
CA GLY A 57 -16.62 -3.34 5.97
C GLY A 57 -16.75 -2.61 4.63
N PRO A 58 -16.96 -1.28 4.66
CA PRO A 58 -17.19 -0.49 3.46
C PRO A 58 -16.02 -0.58 2.50
N LYS A 59 -16.33 -0.68 1.20
CA LYS A 59 -15.33 -0.62 0.13
C LYS A 59 -14.50 0.67 0.28
N PRO A 60 -13.20 0.63 -0.06
CA PRO A 60 -12.36 1.83 -0.07
C PRO A 60 -13.03 2.97 -0.84
N ARG A 61 -12.96 4.20 -0.29
CA ARG A 61 -13.59 5.38 -0.91
C ARG A 61 -13.01 5.68 -2.30
N VAL A 62 -11.74 5.39 -2.48
CA VAL A 62 -11.02 5.44 -3.76
C VAL A 62 -10.70 4.00 -4.17
N PRO A 63 -11.06 3.56 -5.39
CA PRO A 63 -10.73 2.22 -5.87
C PRO A 63 -9.21 1.96 -5.92
N THR A 64 -8.80 0.71 -5.76
CA THR A 64 -7.38 0.31 -5.75
C THR A 64 -6.63 0.72 -7.02
N GLU A 65 -7.26 0.62 -8.19
CA GLU A 65 -6.68 1.05 -9.48
C GLU A 65 -6.31 2.53 -9.45
N VAL A 66 -7.22 3.37 -8.95
CA VAL A 66 -7.01 4.82 -8.82
C VAL A 66 -5.98 5.14 -7.75
N GLU A 67 -5.91 4.34 -6.68
CA GLU A 67 -4.84 4.42 -5.69
C GLU A 67 -3.46 4.10 -6.28
N ASN A 68 -3.37 3.16 -7.23
CA ASN A 68 -2.14 2.83 -7.95
C ASN A 68 -1.71 3.96 -8.90
N ASP A 69 -2.64 4.59 -9.62
CA ASP A 69 -2.32 5.76 -10.44
C ASP A 69 -1.80 6.92 -9.58
N LEU A 70 -2.43 7.13 -8.42
CA LEU A 70 -1.99 8.14 -7.46
C LEU A 70 -0.60 7.81 -6.90
N PHE A 71 -0.31 6.53 -6.65
CA PHE A 71 1.02 6.05 -6.28
C PHE A 71 2.08 6.40 -7.34
N ILE A 72 1.82 6.05 -8.60
CA ILE A 72 2.73 6.33 -9.73
C ILE A 72 2.97 7.83 -9.86
N TRP A 73 1.91 8.64 -9.72
CA TRP A 73 2.03 10.09 -9.75
C TRP A 73 2.88 10.64 -8.59
N ILE A 74 2.69 10.15 -7.35
CA ILE A 74 3.52 10.53 -6.20
C ILE A 74 4.98 10.17 -6.45
N ALA A 75 5.26 8.95 -6.93
CA ALA A 75 6.62 8.51 -7.25
C ALA A 75 7.28 9.41 -8.31
N LYS A 76 6.57 9.76 -9.38
CA LYS A 76 7.04 10.70 -10.41
C LYS A 76 7.30 12.11 -9.87
N MET A 77 6.55 12.56 -8.87
CA MET A 77 6.79 13.86 -8.22
C MET A 77 8.05 13.81 -7.34
N GLN A 78 8.28 12.69 -6.66
CA GLN A 78 9.48 12.46 -5.86
C GLN A 78 10.75 12.41 -6.72
N THR A 79 10.73 11.72 -7.87
CA THR A 79 11.90 11.66 -8.78
C THR A 79 12.27 13.02 -9.35
N LYS A 80 11.31 13.93 -9.48
CA LYS A 80 11.53 15.33 -9.88
C LYS A 80 11.95 16.25 -8.73
N GLY A 81 12.23 15.72 -7.54
CA GLY A 81 12.64 16.49 -6.37
C GLY A 81 11.54 17.33 -5.72
N ARG A 82 10.26 17.06 -6.04
CA ARG A 82 9.10 17.82 -5.53
C ARG A 82 8.08 16.90 -4.88
N PRO A 83 8.41 16.25 -3.73
CA PRO A 83 7.50 15.34 -3.06
C PRO A 83 6.20 16.07 -2.63
N PRO A 84 5.01 15.55 -2.97
CA PRO A 84 3.75 16.18 -2.60
C PRO A 84 3.47 16.01 -1.10
N THR A 85 2.92 17.05 -0.45
CA THR A 85 2.54 16.98 0.96
C THR A 85 1.32 16.10 1.18
N GLN A 86 1.13 15.58 2.40
CA GLN A 86 -0.06 14.81 2.76
C GLN A 86 -1.37 15.53 2.38
N ALA A 87 -1.47 16.83 2.70
CA ALA A 87 -2.66 17.62 2.39
C ALA A 87 -2.91 17.70 0.89
N TYR A 88 -1.86 17.88 0.08
CA TYR A 88 -1.96 17.94 -1.37
C TYR A 88 -2.40 16.60 -1.97
N ILE A 89 -1.87 15.49 -1.46
CA ILE A 89 -2.28 14.14 -1.87
C ILE A 89 -3.76 13.88 -1.56
N VAL A 90 -4.22 14.24 -0.35
CA VAL A 90 -5.64 14.11 0.02
C VAL A 90 -6.53 14.98 -0.88
N ASN A 91 -6.09 16.19 -1.22
CA ASN A 91 -6.83 17.07 -2.11
C ASN A 91 -6.93 16.48 -3.52
N LYS A 92 -5.82 15.93 -4.04
CA LYS A 92 -5.78 15.23 -5.34
C LYS A 92 -6.70 14.01 -5.35
N ALA A 93 -6.69 13.21 -4.28
CA ALA A 93 -7.58 12.07 -4.11
C ALA A 93 -9.06 12.50 -4.07
N ASN A 94 -9.38 13.64 -3.44
CA ASN A 94 -10.73 14.21 -3.44
C ASN A 94 -11.19 14.69 -4.82
N GLN A 95 -10.28 15.26 -5.63
CA GLN A 95 -10.58 15.59 -7.03
C GLN A 95 -10.94 14.33 -7.83
N LEU A 96 -10.21 13.24 -7.64
CA LEU A 96 -10.49 11.94 -8.28
C LEU A 96 -11.82 11.35 -7.75
N ALA A 97 -12.04 11.36 -6.45
CA ALA A 97 -13.29 10.88 -5.83
C ALA A 97 -14.51 11.62 -6.39
N LYS A 98 -14.43 12.95 -6.57
CA LYS A 98 -15.49 13.76 -7.17
C LYS A 98 -15.82 13.31 -8.59
N LYS A 99 -14.79 13.06 -9.43
CA LYS A 99 -14.98 12.55 -10.80
C LYS A 99 -15.64 11.17 -10.82
N LEU A 100 -15.30 10.32 -9.85
CA LEU A 100 -15.86 8.98 -9.69
C LEU A 100 -17.23 8.96 -8.98
N LYS A 101 -17.80 10.14 -8.66
CA LYS A 101 -19.03 10.27 -7.86
C LYS A 101 -18.96 9.50 -6.53
N ARG A 102 -17.79 9.52 -5.90
CA ARG A 102 -17.52 8.86 -4.61
C ARG A 102 -17.46 9.86 -3.46
N PRO A 103 -17.73 9.42 -2.22
CA PRO A 103 -17.59 10.25 -1.03
C PRO A 103 -16.16 10.80 -0.85
N VAL A 104 -16.08 12.00 -0.27
CA VAL A 104 -14.83 12.68 0.08
C VAL A 104 -13.98 11.81 1.02
N VAL A 105 -12.66 11.82 0.80
CA VAL A 105 -11.65 11.19 1.63
C VAL A 105 -11.15 12.14 2.73
N SER A 106 -10.87 11.57 3.90
CA SER A 106 -10.37 12.31 5.07
C SER A 106 -8.85 12.21 5.18
N ARG A 107 -8.25 12.97 6.12
CA ARG A 107 -6.84 12.81 6.47
C ARG A 107 -6.46 11.39 6.91
N HIS A 108 -7.39 10.66 7.53
CA HIS A 108 -7.20 9.27 7.96
C HIS A 108 -7.18 8.28 6.80
N TRP A 109 -7.81 8.63 5.68
CA TRP A 109 -7.71 7.82 4.46
C TRP A 109 -6.24 7.75 3.99
N TYR A 110 -5.48 8.85 4.07
CA TYR A 110 -4.06 8.85 3.70
C TYR A 110 -3.22 7.87 4.52
N LYS A 111 -3.41 7.81 5.85
CA LYS A 111 -2.73 6.81 6.70
C LYS A 111 -3.06 5.39 6.27
N SER A 112 -4.31 5.15 5.89
CA SER A 112 -4.75 3.84 5.41
C SER A 112 -4.20 3.51 4.01
N PHE A 113 -4.10 4.52 3.14
CA PHE A 113 -3.49 4.43 1.82
C PHE A 113 -2.00 4.07 1.92
N GLN A 114 -1.25 4.72 2.81
CA GLN A 114 0.15 4.36 3.09
C GLN A 114 0.29 2.91 3.58
N LYS A 115 -0.61 2.44 4.47
CA LYS A 115 -0.61 1.04 4.91
C LYS A 115 -0.84 0.03 3.77
N ARG A 116 -1.62 0.42 2.75
CA ARG A 116 -1.86 -0.41 1.55
C ARG A 116 -0.72 -0.34 0.54
N GLN A 117 0.03 0.76 0.53
CA GLN A 117 1.12 1.04 -0.41
C GLN A 117 2.43 1.21 0.36
N PRO A 118 3.03 0.13 0.88
CA PRO A 118 4.23 0.21 1.72
C PRO A 118 5.43 0.83 0.99
N LEU A 119 5.44 0.80 -0.35
CA LEU A 119 6.44 1.48 -1.18
C LEU A 119 6.41 3.02 -1.08
N LEU A 120 5.28 3.62 -0.63
CA LEU A 120 5.18 5.06 -0.34
C LEU A 120 5.75 5.43 1.03
N THR A 121 6.02 4.45 1.89
CA THR A 121 6.45 4.73 3.25
C THR A 121 7.72 5.55 3.18
N THR A 122 7.63 6.74 3.76
CA THR A 122 8.62 7.80 3.72
C THR A 122 10.00 7.21 3.91
N ARG A 123 10.83 7.15 2.85
CA ARG A 123 12.27 7.29 3.07
C ARG A 123 12.40 8.62 3.78
N MET A 124 12.62 8.60 5.09
CA MET A 124 12.95 9.81 5.81
C MET A 124 14.17 10.37 5.08
N ALA A 125 14.01 11.50 4.41
CA ALA A 125 15.16 12.29 4.03
C ALA A 125 15.85 12.56 5.36
N GLN A 126 16.96 11.86 5.61
CA GLN A 126 17.82 12.26 6.71
C GLN A 126 18.20 13.69 6.42
N THR A 127 18.14 14.57 7.42
CA THR A 127 18.82 15.86 7.35
C THR A 127 20.21 15.55 6.84
N ILE A 128 20.51 15.99 5.62
CA ILE A 128 21.82 15.76 5.02
C ILE A 128 22.76 16.56 5.92
N ASN A 129 23.46 15.86 6.82
CA ASN A 129 24.40 16.49 7.74
C ASN A 129 25.40 17.30 6.89
N ARG A 130 25.83 18.45 7.38
CA ARG A 130 26.81 19.33 6.72
C ARG A 130 28.04 18.55 6.23
N SER A 131 28.41 17.46 6.90
CA SER A 131 29.49 16.54 6.47
C SER A 131 29.24 15.86 5.12
N ARG A 132 28.00 15.53 4.76
CA ARG A 132 27.64 14.93 3.45
C ARG A 132 27.56 15.96 2.33
N ASN A 133 27.30 17.22 2.66
CA ASN A 133 27.26 18.34 1.71
C ASN A 133 28.54 19.19 1.75
N ALA A 134 29.56 18.74 2.49
CA ALA A 134 30.85 19.40 2.53
C ALA A 134 31.49 19.24 1.15
N VAL A 135 31.55 20.33 0.41
CA VAL A 135 32.25 20.38 -0.87
C VAL A 135 33.74 20.40 -0.56
N THR A 136 34.40 19.25 -0.72
CA THR A 136 35.86 19.14 -0.67
C THR A 136 36.46 19.46 -2.03
N SER A 137 37.76 19.78 -2.08
CA SER A 137 38.49 20.01 -3.33
C SER A 137 38.36 18.81 -4.29
N THR A 138 38.40 17.59 -3.76
CA THR A 138 38.22 16.35 -4.52
C THR A 138 36.86 16.28 -5.22
N ASN A 139 35.78 16.75 -4.57
CA ASN A 139 34.44 16.76 -5.16
C ASN A 139 34.35 17.74 -6.34
N ILE A 140 35.09 18.85 -6.26
CA ILE A 140 35.18 19.85 -7.33
C ILE A 140 35.98 19.28 -8.50
N GLU A 141 37.12 18.64 -8.24
CA GLU A 141 37.95 17.98 -9.25
C GLU A 141 37.20 16.84 -9.97
N GLU A 142 36.47 16.00 -9.22
CA GLU A 142 35.60 14.95 -9.79
C GLU A 142 34.49 15.52 -10.68
N PHE A 143 33.93 16.67 -10.31
CA PHE A 143 32.90 17.32 -11.11
C PHE A 143 33.46 17.82 -12.44
N PHE A 144 34.61 18.50 -12.41
CA PHE A 144 35.25 18.99 -13.63
C PHE A 144 35.74 17.87 -14.53
N THR A 145 36.34 16.82 -13.97
CA THR A 145 36.75 15.63 -14.74
C THR A 145 35.57 14.94 -15.41
N LYS A 146 34.42 14.82 -14.73
CA LYS A 146 33.18 14.30 -15.34
C LYS A 146 32.68 15.17 -16.47
N ILE A 147 32.64 16.49 -16.30
CA ILE A 147 32.23 17.43 -17.36
C ILE A 147 33.13 17.28 -18.59
N VAL A 148 34.45 17.26 -18.38
CA VAL A 148 35.42 17.09 -19.46
C VAL A 148 35.22 15.75 -20.16
N ALA A 149 35.09 14.65 -19.42
CA ALA A 149 34.83 13.33 -19.99
C ALA A 149 33.53 13.28 -20.80
N THR A 150 32.45 13.88 -20.31
CA THR A 150 31.16 13.93 -21.03
C THR A 150 31.25 14.77 -22.31
N ASN A 151 31.98 15.88 -22.31
CA ASN A 151 32.19 16.72 -23.48
C ASN A 151 33.10 16.06 -24.52
N ILE A 152 34.11 15.29 -24.09
CA ILE A 152 34.97 14.52 -24.99
C ILE A 152 34.16 13.39 -25.63
N ALA A 153 33.35 12.66 -24.86
CA ALA A 153 32.51 11.58 -25.37
C ALA A 153 31.44 12.05 -26.38
N SER A 154 30.97 13.30 -26.25
CA SER A 154 30.02 13.91 -27.20
C SER A 154 30.68 14.61 -28.39
N ASN A 155 32.01 14.75 -28.38
CA ASN A 155 32.79 15.34 -29.48
C ASN A 155 33.74 14.34 -30.14
N SER A 156 33.52 13.03 -29.94
CA SER A 156 34.24 12.00 -30.69
C SER A 156 33.65 11.97 -32.11
N PRO A 157 34.43 12.31 -33.16
CA PRO A 157 33.92 12.29 -34.52
C PRO A 157 33.53 10.85 -34.86
N ALA A 158 32.31 10.68 -35.38
CA ALA A 158 31.91 9.44 -36.04
C ALA A 158 32.96 9.15 -37.13
N ILE A 159 33.80 8.14 -36.88
CA ILE A 159 34.74 7.65 -37.88
C ILE A 159 33.87 7.00 -38.96
N CYS A 160 33.85 7.63 -40.14
CA CYS A 160 33.37 7.07 -41.40
C CYS A 160 34.24 5.88 -41.82
#